data_AF-T0J3V4-F1
#
_entry.id   AF-T0J3V4-F1
#
_cell.length_a   1.000
_cell.length_b   1.000
_cell.length_c   1.000
_cell.angle_alpha   90.00
_cell.angle_beta   90.00
_cell.angle_gamma   90.00
#
_symmetry.space_group_name_H-M   'P 1'
#
loop_
_entity.id
_entity.type
_entity.pdbx_description
1 polymer ?
#
loop_
_entity_poly.entity_id
_entity_poly.type
_entity_poly.pdbx_seq_one_letter_code
_entity_poly.pdbx_strand_id
1 'polypeptide(L)'
;MVALRLDQSQPDGLSRWIAEDVPHELTITTGEAGRIVKIEKSQDIGSTAGEIGEVFIQTLAERSIQEAAGIEVTEEFEDDSPEPFPYDPEFIRVDTKPFNISLVYDMIKDGDINLSPDFQRQFVWTDIGARSRLIESIMLRIPLPVFYLAQDHAGRLQVVDGLQRLTVIKQFLDNELRLRDLEYLKEEEGKVFRHDDPSRCIDQRFRKRIMQTQIMMNIIDPQTPADVKFDIFKRINQGGRPLNAQEIRNCMSSPETRHLLHSLSRSPDFLEATCSSVGTVRMQDQEIALRFVAFRLADLKRQAPYLGNMERFLDQTIETINRDPRLFDQLVPAFERSMRNSAHLFGAFAFRKCSPQDLLPGARRRLMNNSLFTTWSVVLAERDEEDVRTVEAESFAGLIAHELDSDADYYDSVSFGTNDRRRLRYAFEKARALCAEHIG
;
A
#
# COMPACT_ATOMS: atom_id res chain seq x y z
N MET A 1 -9.75 22.59 -2.11
CA MET A 1 -8.34 22.67 -2.54
C MET A 1 -8.34 23.33 -3.90
N VAL A 2 -7.32 24.15 -4.21
CA VAL A 2 -7.20 24.83 -5.51
C VAL A 2 -5.98 24.25 -6.21
N ALA A 3 -6.15 23.74 -7.44
CA ALA A 3 -5.03 23.22 -8.23
C ALA A 3 -4.16 24.38 -8.73
N LEU A 4 -2.83 24.19 -8.74
CA LEU A 4 -1.87 25.17 -9.22
C LEU A 4 -1.10 24.63 -10.42
N ARG A 5 -1.01 25.42 -11.49
CA ARG A 5 -0.18 25.13 -12.67
C ARG A 5 1.01 26.07 -12.78
N LEU A 6 2.10 25.55 -13.31
CA LEU A 6 3.29 26.35 -13.61
C LEU A 6 3.06 27.18 -14.89
N ASP A 7 3.25 28.49 -14.80
CA ASP A 7 3.24 29.40 -15.92
C ASP A 7 4.59 29.35 -16.64
N GLN A 8 4.62 28.69 -17.80
CA GLN A 8 5.84 28.47 -18.60
C GLN A 8 6.29 29.72 -19.39
N SER A 9 5.62 30.87 -19.24
CA SER A 9 5.89 32.08 -20.05
C SER A 9 6.95 33.03 -19.49
N GLN A 10 7.63 32.69 -18.38
CA GLN A 10 8.59 33.58 -17.71
C GLN A 10 10.05 33.23 -18.06
N PRO A 11 10.86 34.20 -18.51
CA PRO A 11 12.31 34.09 -18.47
C PRO A 11 12.83 34.42 -17.06
N ASP A 12 13.99 33.86 -16.70
CA ASP A 12 14.79 34.12 -15.49
C ASP A 12 14.33 33.49 -14.17
N GLY A 13 14.95 32.35 -13.81
CA GLY A 13 15.24 31.89 -12.42
C GLY A 13 14.09 31.74 -11.42
N LEU A 14 12.88 32.13 -11.79
CA LEU A 14 11.69 32.21 -10.96
C LEU A 14 10.59 31.39 -11.61
N SER A 15 9.97 30.52 -10.82
CA SER A 15 8.84 29.69 -11.22
C SER A 15 7.55 30.28 -10.66
N ARG A 16 6.63 30.67 -11.54
CA ARG A 16 5.33 31.25 -11.18
C ARG A 16 4.23 30.19 -11.28
N TRP A 17 3.53 29.98 -10.19
CA TRP A 17 2.43 29.02 -10.04
C TRP A 17 1.11 29.79 -9.95
N ILE A 18 0.15 29.43 -10.79
CA ILE A 18 -1.14 30.12 -10.92
C ILE A 18 -2.26 29.11 -10.65
N ALA A 19 -3.28 29.53 -9.90
CA ALA A 19 -4.47 28.70 -9.69
C ALA A 19 -5.19 28.39 -11.02
N GLU A 20 -5.58 27.12 -11.21
CA GLU A 20 -6.23 26.68 -12.46
C GLU A 20 -7.65 27.23 -12.58
N ASP A 21 -8.45 27.10 -11.52
CA ASP A 21 -9.86 27.51 -11.52
C ASP A 21 -10.05 29.01 -11.24
N VAL A 22 -9.08 29.63 -10.57
CA VAL A 22 -9.13 31.04 -10.17
C VAL A 22 -7.79 31.75 -10.44
N PRO A 23 -7.35 31.84 -11.71
CA PRO A 23 -6.00 32.28 -12.07
C PRO A 23 -5.65 33.72 -11.67
N HIS A 24 -6.66 34.53 -11.34
CA HIS A 24 -6.47 35.90 -10.85
C HIS A 24 -6.50 36.03 -9.33
N GLU A 25 -6.87 34.96 -8.61
CA GLU A 25 -7.08 35.01 -7.16
C GLU A 25 -5.90 34.45 -6.36
N LEU A 26 -5.05 33.61 -6.95
CA LEU A 26 -3.86 33.08 -6.27
C LEU A 26 -2.69 32.91 -7.24
N THR A 27 -1.56 33.51 -6.91
CA THR A 27 -0.27 33.31 -7.57
C THR A 27 0.81 33.06 -6.51
N ILE A 28 1.67 32.06 -6.74
CA ILE A 28 2.84 31.78 -5.91
C ILE A 28 4.09 31.87 -6.79
N THR A 29 5.06 32.69 -6.39
CA THR A 29 6.36 32.79 -7.07
C THR A 29 7.42 32.11 -6.22
N THR A 30 8.17 31.22 -6.85
CA THR A 30 9.28 30.47 -6.24
C THR A 30 10.59 30.82 -6.93
N GLY A 31 11.70 30.81 -6.20
CA GLY A 31 13.04 30.94 -6.75
C GLY A 31 13.73 29.59 -6.94
N GLU A 32 15.04 29.62 -7.20
CA GLU A 32 15.86 28.42 -7.26
C GLU A 32 15.70 27.56 -6.00
N ALA A 33 15.66 26.23 -6.20
CA ALA A 33 15.38 25.22 -5.17
C ALA A 33 13.97 25.28 -4.52
N GLY A 34 13.00 25.95 -5.16
CA GLY A 34 11.59 25.90 -4.76
C GLY A 34 11.24 26.78 -3.55
N ARG A 35 12.15 27.67 -3.13
CA ARG A 35 11.89 28.61 -2.03
C ARG A 35 10.83 29.62 -2.45
N ILE A 36 9.78 29.78 -1.64
CA ILE A 36 8.76 30.80 -1.89
C ILE A 36 9.38 32.20 -1.78
N VAL A 37 9.25 32.96 -2.86
CA VAL A 37 9.68 34.36 -2.98
C VAL A 37 8.50 35.29 -2.73
N LYS A 38 7.30 34.95 -3.24
CA LYS A 38 6.11 35.79 -3.13
C LYS A 38 4.83 34.96 -3.19
N ILE A 39 3.80 35.37 -2.44
CA ILE A 39 2.43 34.83 -2.53
C ILE A 39 1.50 36.03 -2.72
N GLU A 40 0.72 36.02 -3.79
CA GLU A 40 -0.30 37.02 -4.11
C GLU A 40 -1.67 36.34 -4.05
N LYS A 41 -2.58 36.85 -3.20
CA LYS A 41 -3.91 36.27 -3.01
C LYS A 41 -5.01 37.34 -3.05
N SER A 42 -6.20 36.97 -3.52
CA SER A 42 -7.42 37.80 -3.43
C SER A 42 -7.88 37.97 -1.98
N GLN A 43 -8.75 38.96 -1.76
CA GLN A 43 -9.43 39.18 -0.49
C GLN A 43 -10.42 38.05 -0.17
N ASP A 44 -10.91 37.34 -1.19
CA ASP A 44 -11.89 36.25 -1.04
C ASP A 44 -11.28 34.94 -0.50
N ILE A 45 -9.95 34.81 -0.51
CA ILE A 45 -9.24 33.66 0.05
C ILE A 45 -9.06 33.85 1.56
N GLY A 46 -9.81 33.07 2.35
CA GLY A 46 -9.79 33.14 3.82
C GLY A 46 -8.46 32.72 4.47
N SER A 47 -7.67 31.86 3.82
CA SER A 47 -6.36 31.42 4.33
C SER A 47 -5.30 32.54 4.26
N THR A 48 -4.41 32.55 5.24
CA THR A 48 -3.26 33.46 5.29
C THR A 48 -2.18 33.06 4.30
N ALA A 49 -1.33 34.00 3.89
CA ALA A 49 -0.18 33.68 3.03
C ALA A 49 0.78 32.67 3.67
N GLY A 50 0.89 32.67 5.02
CA GLY A 50 1.71 31.69 5.74
C GLY A 50 1.18 30.26 5.61
N GLU A 51 -0.12 30.06 5.85
CA GLU A 51 -0.79 28.75 5.69
C GLU A 51 -0.71 28.26 4.25
N ILE A 52 -0.96 29.15 3.26
CA ILE A 52 -0.84 28.82 1.84
C ILE A 52 0.60 28.39 1.51
N GLY A 53 1.60 29.10 2.05
CA GLY A 53 3.00 28.79 1.82
C GLY A 53 3.42 27.44 2.44
N GLU A 54 2.94 27.13 3.64
CA GLU A 54 3.22 25.86 4.31
C GLU A 54 2.63 24.68 3.53
N VAL A 55 1.35 24.76 3.17
CA VAL A 55 0.69 23.76 2.32
C VAL A 55 1.41 23.63 0.98
N PHE A 56 1.76 24.74 0.32
CA PHE A 56 2.45 24.71 -0.96
C PHE A 56 3.82 24.02 -0.87
N ILE A 57 4.65 24.35 0.12
CA ILE A 57 5.96 23.72 0.32
C ILE A 57 5.80 22.22 0.61
N GLN A 58 4.82 21.86 1.45
CA GLN A 58 4.52 20.47 1.75
C GLN A 58 4.12 19.71 0.48
N THR A 59 3.18 20.23 -0.31
CA THR A 59 2.74 19.61 -1.56
C THR A 59 3.89 19.53 -2.59
N LEU A 60 4.72 20.56 -2.71
CA LEU A 60 5.87 20.55 -3.61
C LEU A 60 6.90 19.48 -3.19
N ALA A 61 7.16 19.34 -1.89
CA ALA A 61 8.04 18.32 -1.34
C ALA A 61 7.47 16.90 -1.55
N GLU A 62 6.17 16.71 -1.31
CA GLU A 62 5.47 15.44 -1.56
C GLU A 62 5.54 15.05 -3.04
N ARG A 63 5.26 16.00 -3.95
CA ARG A 63 5.36 15.79 -5.40
C ARG A 63 6.77 15.44 -5.85
N SER A 64 7.79 16.10 -5.27
CA SER A 64 9.19 15.81 -5.57
C SER A 64 9.60 14.40 -5.10
N ILE A 65 9.12 13.97 -3.94
CA ILE A 65 9.33 12.61 -3.43
C ILE A 65 8.66 11.58 -4.33
N GLN A 66 7.42 11.85 -4.75
CA GLN A 66 6.64 10.98 -5.63
C GLN A 66 7.28 10.83 -7.00
N GLU A 67 7.72 11.92 -7.61
CA GLU A 67 8.44 11.89 -8.89
C GLU A 67 9.76 11.12 -8.77
N ALA A 68 10.55 11.36 -7.72
CA ALA A 68 11.79 10.63 -7.49
C ALA A 68 11.54 9.13 -7.30
N ALA A 69 10.47 8.77 -6.57
CA ALA A 69 10.08 7.40 -6.32
C ALA A 69 9.27 6.76 -7.46
N GLY A 70 8.92 7.51 -8.51
CA GLY A 70 8.02 7.05 -9.58
C GLY A 70 6.68 6.56 -9.04
N ILE A 71 6.21 7.14 -7.94
CA ILE A 71 4.91 6.83 -7.33
C ILE A 71 3.90 7.80 -7.94
N GLU A 72 2.93 7.27 -8.67
CA GLU A 72 1.76 8.07 -9.06
C GLU A 72 0.89 8.31 -7.83
N VAL A 73 0.54 9.57 -7.59
CA VAL A 73 -0.68 9.88 -6.85
C VAL A 73 -1.79 9.52 -7.79
N THR A 74 -2.58 8.51 -7.46
CA THR A 74 -3.98 8.54 -7.85
C THR A 74 -4.56 9.79 -7.20
N GLU A 75 -4.38 10.95 -7.83
CA GLU A 75 -5.35 12.02 -7.67
C GLU A 75 -6.66 11.32 -7.99
N GLU A 76 -7.57 11.26 -7.01
CA GLU A 76 -8.97 10.97 -7.23
C GLU A 76 -9.50 12.12 -8.12
N PHE A 77 -9.02 12.21 -9.35
CA PHE A 77 -9.80 12.83 -10.39
C PHE A 77 -11.03 11.93 -10.46
N GLU A 78 -12.13 12.47 -9.96
CA GLU A 78 -13.42 12.24 -10.58
C GLU A 78 -13.20 12.49 -12.08
N ASP A 79 -12.78 11.45 -12.80
CA ASP A 79 -12.92 11.43 -14.24
C ASP A 79 -14.43 11.49 -14.45
N ASP A 80 -14.93 12.68 -14.78
CA ASP A 80 -16.34 12.99 -15.05
C ASP A 80 -16.83 12.27 -16.33
N SER A 81 -15.98 11.41 -16.91
CA SER A 81 -16.39 10.41 -17.87
C SER A 81 -17.10 9.28 -17.12
N PRO A 82 -18.37 8.96 -17.44
CA PRO A 82 -19.00 7.77 -16.89
C PRO A 82 -18.31 6.56 -17.52
N GLU A 83 -17.18 6.13 -16.95
CA GLU A 83 -16.77 4.75 -17.12
C GLU A 83 -18.00 3.92 -16.69
N PRO A 84 -18.56 3.09 -17.58
CA PRO A 84 -19.66 2.21 -17.19
C PRO A 84 -19.19 1.48 -15.94
N PHE A 85 -20.02 1.46 -14.89
CA PHE A 85 -19.77 0.72 -13.66
C PHE A 85 -19.01 -0.57 -14.04
N PRO A 86 -17.75 -0.76 -13.59
CA PRO A 86 -16.87 -1.76 -14.21
C PRO A 86 -17.36 -3.19 -14.01
N TYR A 87 -18.44 -3.36 -13.25
CA TYR A 87 -19.11 -4.58 -12.88
C TYR A 87 -20.63 -4.36 -12.82
N ASP A 88 -21.37 -5.43 -13.06
CA ASP A 88 -22.82 -5.43 -12.93
C ASP A 88 -23.23 -5.44 -11.43
N PRO A 89 -24.01 -4.46 -10.96
CA PRO A 89 -24.49 -4.38 -9.58
C PRO A 89 -25.22 -5.64 -9.08
N GLU A 90 -25.78 -6.46 -9.97
CA GLU A 90 -26.47 -7.71 -9.60
C GLU A 90 -25.52 -8.76 -9.00
N PHE A 91 -24.21 -8.66 -9.23
CA PHE A 91 -23.22 -9.55 -8.64
C PHE A 91 -22.74 -9.13 -7.25
N ILE A 92 -23.18 -7.98 -6.74
CA ILE A 92 -22.84 -7.52 -5.39
C ILE A 92 -23.69 -8.28 -4.37
N ARG A 93 -23.06 -9.20 -3.63
CA ARG A 93 -23.73 -10.03 -2.63
C ARG A 93 -23.13 -9.81 -1.25
N VAL A 94 -23.88 -9.11 -0.41
CA VAL A 94 -23.52 -8.85 0.99
C VAL A 94 -24.66 -9.31 1.89
N ASP A 95 -24.39 -10.33 2.70
CA ASP A 95 -25.33 -10.88 3.66
C ASP A 95 -25.12 -10.25 5.04
N THR A 96 -26.16 -9.63 5.60
CA THR A 96 -26.16 -9.12 6.97
C THR A 96 -26.70 -10.18 7.93
N LYS A 97 -25.87 -10.65 8.87
CA LYS A 97 -26.23 -11.71 9.84
C LYS A 97 -25.83 -11.31 11.27
N PRO A 98 -26.67 -11.58 12.28
CA PRO A 98 -26.31 -11.41 13.68
C PRO A 98 -25.47 -12.59 14.18
N PHE A 99 -24.38 -12.30 14.89
CA PHE A 99 -23.55 -13.30 15.58
C PHE A 99 -23.46 -12.96 17.06
N ASN A 100 -23.49 -13.95 17.94
CA ASN A 100 -23.17 -13.71 19.36
C ASN A 100 -21.65 -13.70 19.57
N ILE A 101 -21.16 -12.93 20.54
CA ILE A 101 -19.73 -12.83 20.81
C ILE A 101 -19.12 -14.20 21.15
N SER A 102 -19.87 -15.10 21.80
CA SER A 102 -19.38 -16.46 22.09
C SER A 102 -19.02 -17.24 20.82
N LEU A 103 -19.91 -17.26 19.82
CA LEU A 103 -19.68 -17.96 18.54
C LEU A 103 -18.52 -17.31 17.80
N VAL A 104 -18.45 -15.98 17.78
CA VAL A 104 -17.36 -15.26 17.12
C VAL A 104 -16.03 -15.60 17.76
N TYR A 105 -15.97 -15.68 19.09
CA TYR A 105 -14.77 -16.07 19.82
C TYR A 105 -14.34 -17.51 19.53
N ASP A 106 -15.28 -18.45 19.47
CA ASP A 106 -15.01 -19.84 19.12
C ASP A 106 -14.52 -19.95 17.66
N MET A 107 -15.20 -19.31 16.71
CA MET A 107 -14.78 -19.24 15.30
C MET A 107 -13.39 -18.61 15.13
N ILE A 108 -13.02 -17.62 15.95
CA ILE A 108 -11.66 -17.05 15.94
C ILE A 108 -10.63 -18.08 16.44
N LYS A 109 -10.96 -18.85 17.49
CA LYS A 109 -10.07 -19.87 18.04
C LYS A 109 -9.87 -21.05 17.11
N ASP A 110 -10.92 -21.44 16.41
CA ASP A 110 -10.92 -22.56 15.47
C ASP A 110 -10.28 -22.17 14.12
N GLY A 111 -10.05 -20.87 13.89
CA GLY A 111 -9.42 -20.34 12.68
C GLY A 111 -10.40 -20.06 11.54
N ASP A 112 -11.72 -20.19 11.79
CA ASP A 112 -12.79 -19.85 10.84
C ASP A 112 -12.86 -18.34 10.59
N ILE A 113 -12.65 -17.52 11.64
CA ILE A 113 -12.48 -16.07 11.51
C ILE A 113 -11.00 -15.75 11.65
N ASN A 114 -10.39 -15.33 10.55
CA ASN A 114 -9.00 -14.94 10.54
C ASN A 114 -8.84 -13.46 10.95
N LEU A 115 -8.38 -13.25 12.19
CA LEU A 115 -7.95 -11.95 12.69
C LEU A 115 -6.56 -11.52 12.20
N SER A 116 -5.85 -12.36 11.44
CA SER A 116 -4.57 -11.97 10.82
C SER A 116 -4.77 -11.57 9.38
N PRO A 117 -4.33 -10.37 9.07
CA PRO A 117 -3.23 -10.27 8.13
C PRO A 117 -2.11 -9.47 8.82
N ASP A 118 -0.88 -9.99 8.82
CA ASP A 118 0.25 -9.59 9.68
C ASP A 118 0.60 -8.09 9.73
N PHE A 119 0.01 -7.27 8.88
CA PHE A 119 0.25 -5.83 8.76
C PHE A 119 -0.54 -4.92 9.68
N GLN A 120 -1.76 -5.30 10.07
CA GLN A 120 -2.52 -4.49 11.04
C GLN A 120 -2.07 -4.73 12.48
N ARG A 121 -1.17 -5.72 12.72
CA ARG A 121 -0.52 -5.94 14.02
C ARG A 121 0.32 -4.72 14.47
N GLN A 122 0.77 -3.88 13.54
CA GLN A 122 1.49 -2.65 13.86
C GLN A 122 0.57 -1.49 14.29
N PHE A 123 -0.76 -1.64 14.17
CA PHE A 123 -1.75 -0.62 14.51
C PHE A 123 -2.75 -1.11 15.57
N VAL A 124 -2.30 -1.92 16.52
CA VAL A 124 -3.11 -2.25 17.71
C VAL A 124 -3.41 -0.97 18.46
N TRP A 125 -4.66 -0.76 18.90
CA TRP A 125 -4.98 0.32 19.85
C TRP A 125 -3.98 0.28 21.02
N THR A 126 -3.03 1.22 21.03
CA THR A 126 -2.02 1.32 22.09
C THR A 126 -2.62 1.92 23.36
N ASP A 127 -3.69 2.69 23.21
CA ASP A 127 -4.47 3.23 24.32
C ASP A 127 -5.31 2.11 24.98
N ILE A 128 -4.84 1.68 26.15
CA ILE A 128 -5.52 0.68 27.00
C ILE A 128 -6.89 1.21 27.49
N GLY A 129 -7.04 2.51 27.70
CA GLY A 129 -8.29 3.14 28.11
C GLY A 129 -9.35 3.04 27.02
N ALA A 130 -9.01 3.35 25.76
CA ALA A 130 -9.91 3.13 24.62
C ALA A 130 -10.36 1.67 24.51
N ARG A 131 -9.43 0.71 24.67
CA ARG A 131 -9.73 -0.74 24.66
C ARG A 131 -10.69 -1.13 25.78
N SER A 132 -10.47 -0.59 26.97
CA SER A 132 -11.32 -0.87 28.14
C SER A 132 -12.72 -0.28 27.98
N ARG A 133 -12.86 0.93 27.42
CA ARG A 133 -14.14 1.57 27.12
C ARG A 133 -14.96 0.85 26.04
N LEU A 134 -14.30 0.15 25.11
CA LEU A 134 -15.01 -0.78 24.20
C LEU A 134 -15.67 -1.92 24.97
N ILE A 135 -14.93 -2.56 25.88
CA ILE A 135 -15.49 -3.62 26.74
C ILE A 135 -16.59 -3.06 27.64
N GLU A 136 -16.40 -1.85 28.18
CA GLU A 136 -17.41 -1.14 28.96
C GLU A 136 -18.69 -0.92 28.18
N SER A 137 -18.59 -0.49 26.92
CA SER A 137 -19.73 -0.30 26.03
C SER A 137 -20.55 -1.59 25.88
N ILE A 138 -19.87 -2.73 25.70
CA ILE A 138 -20.53 -4.05 25.64
C ILE A 138 -21.18 -4.39 26.98
N MET A 139 -20.49 -4.14 28.10
CA MET A 139 -21.03 -4.32 29.45
C MET A 139 -22.24 -3.41 29.71
N LEU A 140 -22.33 -2.25 29.09
CA LEU A 140 -23.45 -1.30 29.18
C LEU A 140 -24.56 -1.55 28.16
N ARG A 141 -24.39 -2.52 27.23
CA ARG A 141 -25.29 -2.79 26.09
C ARG A 141 -25.37 -1.63 25.09
N ILE A 142 -24.31 -0.85 24.97
CA ILE A 142 -24.17 0.14 23.91
C ILE A 142 -23.87 -0.62 22.60
N PRO A 143 -24.67 -0.41 21.53
CA PRO A 143 -24.44 -1.08 20.25
C PRO A 143 -23.05 -0.80 19.68
N LEU A 144 -22.42 -1.83 19.13
CA LEU A 144 -21.18 -1.68 18.37
C LEU A 144 -21.52 -1.37 16.91
N PRO A 145 -20.67 -0.59 16.20
CA PRO A 145 -20.80 -0.46 14.75
C PRO A 145 -20.79 -1.83 14.05
N VAL A 146 -21.38 -1.92 12.87
CA VAL A 146 -21.35 -3.15 12.07
C VAL A 146 -19.93 -3.62 11.80
N PHE A 147 -19.74 -4.92 11.61
CA PHE A 147 -18.49 -5.54 11.20
C PHE A 147 -18.59 -5.96 9.74
N TYR A 148 -17.50 -5.84 8.99
CA TYR A 148 -17.43 -6.31 7.61
C TYR A 148 -16.43 -7.44 7.49
N LEU A 149 -16.83 -8.51 6.83
CA LEU A 149 -16.02 -9.69 6.60
C LEU A 149 -16.15 -10.11 5.13
N ALA A 150 -15.09 -10.68 4.58
CA ALA A 150 -15.13 -11.34 3.27
C ALA A 150 -14.96 -12.85 3.46
N GLN A 151 -15.81 -13.61 2.79
CA GLN A 151 -15.74 -15.06 2.81
C GLN A 151 -14.92 -15.59 1.64
N ASP A 152 -14.01 -16.54 1.90
CA ASP A 152 -13.29 -17.27 0.87
C ASP A 152 -14.10 -18.47 0.34
N HIS A 153 -13.63 -19.10 -0.74
CA HIS A 153 -14.31 -20.25 -1.34
C HIS A 153 -14.32 -21.50 -0.43
N ALA A 154 -13.47 -21.54 0.60
CA ALA A 154 -13.43 -22.59 1.61
C ALA A 154 -14.37 -22.29 2.80
N GLY A 155 -15.05 -21.14 2.80
CA GLY A 155 -15.99 -20.71 3.82
C GLY A 155 -15.36 -19.91 4.97
N ARG A 156 -14.04 -19.71 4.98
CA ARG A 156 -13.35 -18.94 6.03
C ARG A 156 -13.65 -17.45 5.87
N LEU A 157 -13.73 -16.75 7.00
CA LEU A 157 -14.07 -15.34 7.10
C LEU A 157 -12.83 -14.51 7.40
N GLN A 158 -12.50 -13.59 6.52
CA GLN A 158 -11.46 -12.59 6.72
C GLN A 158 -12.10 -11.29 7.21
N VAL A 159 -11.61 -10.74 8.33
CA VAL A 159 -12.10 -9.45 8.85
C VAL A 159 -11.57 -8.31 8.00
N VAL A 160 -12.47 -7.42 7.61
CA VAL A 160 -12.22 -6.26 6.73
C VAL A 160 -12.31 -4.97 7.53
N ASP A 161 -13.39 -4.84 8.31
CA ASP A 161 -13.57 -3.76 9.28
C ASP A 161 -13.95 -4.33 10.65
N GLY A 162 -13.49 -3.66 11.69
CA GLY A 162 -13.70 -4.07 13.08
C GLY A 162 -12.64 -5.02 13.61
N LEU A 163 -11.51 -5.19 12.91
CA LEU A 163 -10.41 -6.06 13.35
C LEU A 163 -9.92 -5.68 14.76
N GLN A 164 -9.69 -4.40 15.01
CA GLN A 164 -9.26 -3.91 16.33
C GLN A 164 -10.30 -4.24 17.40
N ARG A 165 -11.59 -4.04 17.11
CA ARG A 165 -12.69 -4.29 18.04
C ARG A 165 -12.78 -5.78 18.39
N LEU A 166 -12.72 -6.68 17.40
CA LEU A 166 -12.70 -8.13 17.64
C LEU A 166 -11.44 -8.60 18.37
N THR A 167 -10.29 -8.01 18.06
CA THR A 167 -9.02 -8.31 18.75
C THR A 167 -9.09 -7.95 20.23
N VAL A 168 -9.62 -6.77 20.57
CA VAL A 168 -9.79 -6.33 21.96
C VAL A 168 -10.78 -7.23 22.71
N ILE A 169 -11.90 -7.59 22.08
CA ILE A 169 -12.87 -8.53 22.65
C ILE A 169 -12.19 -9.88 22.94
N LYS A 170 -11.47 -10.44 21.96
CA LYS A 170 -10.72 -11.69 22.13
C LYS A 170 -9.72 -11.59 23.28
N GLN A 171 -8.87 -10.57 23.30
CA GLN A 171 -7.86 -10.36 24.35
C GLN A 171 -8.47 -10.26 25.73
N PHE A 172 -9.63 -9.61 25.87
CA PHE A 172 -10.33 -9.57 27.15
C PHE A 172 -10.84 -10.95 27.57
N LEU A 173 -11.46 -11.70 26.65
CA LEU A 173 -11.94 -13.06 26.90
C LEU A 173 -10.81 -14.05 27.25
N ASP A 174 -9.61 -13.83 26.70
CA ASP A 174 -8.38 -14.58 26.99
C ASP A 174 -7.66 -14.11 28.26
N ASN A 175 -8.18 -13.12 28.98
CA ASN A 175 -7.55 -12.47 30.13
C ASN A 175 -6.22 -11.75 29.85
N GLU A 176 -5.93 -11.43 28.59
CA GLU A 176 -4.77 -10.66 28.15
C GLU A 176 -4.98 -9.14 28.32
N LEU A 177 -6.23 -8.70 28.55
CA LEU A 177 -6.59 -7.31 28.84
C LEU A 177 -7.17 -7.18 30.25
N ARG A 178 -6.61 -6.26 31.04
CA ARG A 178 -7.14 -5.82 32.33
C ARG A 178 -7.77 -4.44 32.17
N LEU A 179 -9.01 -4.26 32.62
CA LEU A 179 -9.75 -3.02 32.42
C LEU A 179 -9.09 -1.85 33.17
N ARG A 180 -9.02 -0.67 32.52
CA ARG A 180 -8.51 0.58 33.08
C ARG A 180 -9.29 1.75 32.49
N ASP A 181 -9.27 2.90 33.17
CA ASP A 181 -9.84 4.17 32.66
C ASP A 181 -11.30 4.04 32.16
N LEU A 182 -12.12 3.30 32.93
CA LEU A 182 -13.55 3.10 32.64
C LEU A 182 -14.32 4.40 32.93
N GLU A 183 -15.40 4.71 32.22
CA GLU A 183 -16.12 5.98 32.46
C GLU A 183 -17.24 5.83 33.51
N TYR A 184 -17.91 4.68 33.53
CA TYR A 184 -19.12 4.42 34.33
C TYR A 184 -18.95 3.28 35.32
N LEU A 185 -18.33 2.18 34.90
CA LEU A 185 -18.21 0.93 35.65
C LEU A 185 -16.90 0.89 36.46
N LYS A 186 -16.64 1.95 37.24
CA LYS A 186 -15.40 2.11 38.02
C LYS A 186 -15.08 0.93 38.95
N GLU A 187 -16.11 0.27 39.48
CA GLU A 187 -15.97 -0.92 40.34
C GLU A 187 -15.38 -2.14 39.60
N GLU A 188 -15.39 -2.14 38.27
CA GLU A 188 -14.84 -3.20 37.42
C GLU A 188 -13.41 -2.88 36.92
N GLU A 189 -12.86 -1.71 37.27
CA GLU A 189 -11.46 -1.36 36.94
C GLU A 189 -10.48 -2.34 37.60
N GLY A 190 -9.40 -2.63 36.89
CA GLY A 190 -8.40 -3.58 37.33
C GLY A 190 -8.83 -5.04 37.22
N LYS A 191 -10.03 -5.38 36.74
CA LYS A 191 -10.51 -6.76 36.63
C LYS A 191 -10.29 -7.35 35.23
N VAL A 192 -10.30 -8.68 35.17
CA VAL A 192 -10.22 -9.49 33.93
C VAL A 192 -11.51 -10.26 33.72
N PHE A 193 -11.66 -10.94 32.57
CA PHE A 193 -12.87 -11.70 32.27
C PHE A 193 -13.09 -12.86 33.23
N ARG A 194 -12.07 -13.69 33.49
CA ARG A 194 -12.11 -14.83 34.43
C ARG A 194 -10.80 -14.99 35.20
N HIS A 195 -10.89 -15.36 36.46
CA HIS A 195 -9.76 -15.59 37.36
C HIS A 195 -10.23 -16.48 38.53
N ASP A 196 -9.32 -17.23 39.15
CA ASP A 196 -9.67 -18.12 40.27
C ASP A 196 -10.14 -17.35 41.51
N ASP A 197 -9.52 -16.20 41.76
CA ASP A 197 -9.99 -15.19 42.72
C ASP A 197 -11.18 -14.38 42.17
N PRO A 198 -12.39 -14.51 42.74
CA PRO A 198 -13.58 -13.80 42.28
C PRO A 198 -13.46 -12.27 42.34
N SER A 199 -12.65 -11.72 43.26
CA SER A 199 -12.47 -10.27 43.40
C SER A 199 -11.75 -9.64 42.20
N ARG A 200 -10.99 -10.44 41.46
CA ARG A 200 -10.24 -10.03 40.26
C ARG A 200 -11.03 -10.21 38.97
N CYS A 201 -12.24 -10.76 39.04
CA CYS A 201 -13.11 -10.99 37.90
C CYS A 201 -14.20 -9.93 37.80
N ILE A 202 -14.54 -9.52 36.58
CA ILE A 202 -15.76 -8.73 36.40
C ILE A 202 -17.01 -9.47 36.89
N ASP A 203 -18.06 -8.76 37.28
CA ASP A 203 -19.30 -9.38 37.75
C ASP A 203 -19.86 -10.42 36.74
N GLN A 204 -20.40 -11.53 37.27
CA GLN A 204 -20.99 -12.61 36.47
C GLN A 204 -22.08 -12.13 35.50
N ARG A 205 -22.84 -11.07 35.85
CA ARG A 205 -23.86 -10.45 34.99
C ARG A 205 -23.24 -9.85 33.73
N PHE A 206 -22.07 -9.23 33.84
CA PHE A 206 -21.35 -8.63 32.73
C PHE A 206 -20.69 -9.70 31.86
N ARG A 207 -20.16 -10.77 32.46
CA ARG A 207 -19.70 -11.93 31.69
C ARG A 207 -20.79 -12.51 30.79
N LYS A 208 -21.98 -12.77 31.37
CA LYS A 208 -23.14 -13.29 30.59
C LYS A 208 -23.53 -12.31 29.49
N ARG A 209 -23.61 -11.02 29.82
CA ARG A 209 -23.95 -9.97 28.88
C ARG A 209 -22.99 -9.93 27.70
N ILE A 210 -21.67 -9.88 27.95
CA ILE A 210 -20.65 -9.88 26.89
C ILE A 210 -20.82 -11.09 25.97
N MET A 211 -20.90 -12.30 26.51
CA MET A 211 -21.00 -13.52 25.69
C MET A 211 -22.28 -13.57 24.85
N GLN A 212 -23.38 -13.03 25.37
CA GLN A 212 -24.69 -13.02 24.70
C GLN A 212 -24.91 -11.80 23.79
N THR A 213 -24.05 -10.78 23.84
CA THR A 213 -24.16 -9.62 22.97
C THR A 213 -24.13 -10.08 21.51
N GLN A 214 -25.13 -9.63 20.76
CA GLN A 214 -25.19 -9.83 19.32
C GLN A 214 -24.48 -8.68 18.62
N ILE A 215 -23.59 -9.02 17.70
CA ILE A 215 -22.93 -8.10 16.79
C ILE A 215 -23.38 -8.40 15.36
N MET A 216 -23.59 -7.34 14.59
CA MET A 216 -24.04 -7.45 13.20
C MET A 216 -22.83 -7.57 12.28
N MET A 217 -22.81 -8.61 11.46
CA MET A 217 -21.75 -8.87 10.49
C MET A 217 -22.31 -8.81 9.07
N ASN A 218 -21.70 -7.99 8.23
CA ASN A 218 -21.91 -7.95 6.80
C ASN A 218 -20.84 -8.83 6.13
N ILE A 219 -21.28 -9.95 5.57
CA ILE A 219 -20.41 -10.95 4.94
C ILE A 219 -20.51 -10.79 3.43
N ILE A 220 -19.38 -10.47 2.80
CA ILE A 220 -19.27 -10.37 1.34
C ILE A 220 -19.04 -11.77 0.78
N ASP A 221 -19.95 -12.17 -0.11
CA ASP A 221 -19.99 -13.51 -0.68
C ASP A 221 -18.74 -13.79 -1.55
N PRO A 222 -18.19 -15.03 -1.54
CA PRO A 222 -17.05 -15.39 -2.37
C PRO A 222 -17.30 -15.19 -3.88
N GLN A 223 -18.54 -15.27 -4.35
CA GLN A 223 -18.94 -15.05 -5.74
C GLN A 223 -18.93 -13.58 -6.16
N THR A 224 -18.89 -12.65 -5.20
CA THR A 224 -18.73 -11.22 -5.52
C THR A 224 -17.40 -11.03 -6.26
N PRO A 225 -17.38 -10.40 -7.45
CA PRO A 225 -16.16 -10.17 -8.22
C PRO A 225 -15.08 -9.45 -7.40
N ALA A 226 -13.79 -9.74 -7.62
CA ALA A 226 -12.74 -9.19 -6.77
C ALA A 226 -12.65 -7.66 -6.84
N ASP A 227 -12.76 -7.08 -8.02
CA ASP A 227 -12.82 -5.62 -8.23
C ASP A 227 -13.94 -4.96 -7.39
N VAL A 228 -15.13 -5.58 -7.37
CA VAL A 228 -16.22 -5.16 -6.48
C VAL A 228 -15.82 -5.26 -5.01
N LYS A 229 -15.19 -6.36 -4.59
CA LYS A 229 -14.73 -6.52 -3.19
C LYS A 229 -13.74 -5.42 -2.82
N PHE A 230 -12.81 -5.08 -3.71
CA PHE A 230 -11.86 -3.98 -3.51
C PHE A 230 -12.59 -2.64 -3.32
N ASP A 231 -13.58 -2.34 -4.15
CA ASP A 231 -14.32 -1.08 -4.04
C ASP A 231 -15.19 -1.01 -2.78
N ILE A 232 -15.82 -2.12 -2.40
CA ILE A 232 -16.52 -2.24 -1.11
C ILE A 232 -15.54 -1.94 0.03
N PHE A 233 -14.34 -2.52 -0.01
CA PHE A 233 -13.32 -2.30 1.02
C PHE A 233 -12.83 -0.86 1.08
N LYS A 234 -12.56 -0.24 -0.06
CA LYS A 234 -12.17 1.18 -0.13
C LYS A 234 -13.24 2.06 0.52
N ARG A 235 -14.52 1.85 0.19
CA ARG A 235 -15.66 2.63 0.72
C ARG A 235 -15.88 2.44 2.23
N ILE A 236 -15.74 1.22 2.74
CA ILE A 236 -15.91 0.94 4.17
C ILE A 236 -14.80 1.60 5.01
N ASN A 237 -13.56 1.63 4.50
CA ASN A 237 -12.40 2.11 5.25
C ASN A 237 -12.23 3.64 5.25
N GLN A 238 -13.21 4.41 4.76
CA GLN A 238 -13.15 5.89 4.71
C GLN A 238 -13.27 6.57 6.08
N GLY A 239 -13.84 5.88 7.09
CA GLY A 239 -14.09 6.45 8.43
C GLY A 239 -12.91 6.45 9.42
N GLY A 240 -11.70 6.10 8.97
CA GLY A 240 -10.48 5.98 9.80
C GLY A 240 -9.21 6.23 8.99
N ARG A 241 -8.09 5.58 9.34
CA ARG A 241 -6.92 5.57 8.42
C ARG A 241 -7.25 4.61 7.28
N PRO A 242 -7.46 5.09 6.03
CA PRO A 242 -7.82 4.20 4.94
C PRO A 242 -6.69 3.22 4.64
N LEU A 243 -7.08 2.00 4.30
CA LEU A 243 -6.15 1.01 3.77
C LEU A 243 -5.70 1.45 2.37
N ASN A 244 -4.40 1.34 2.09
CA ASN A 244 -3.90 1.50 0.72
C ASN A 244 -4.22 0.24 -0.12
N ALA A 245 -4.09 0.36 -1.44
CA ALA A 245 -4.41 -0.74 -2.35
C ALA A 245 -3.68 -2.05 -2.00
N GLN A 246 -2.41 -1.98 -1.60
CA GLN A 246 -1.65 -3.18 -1.25
C GLN A 246 -2.10 -3.84 0.07
N GLU A 247 -2.46 -3.05 1.09
CA GLU A 247 -3.03 -3.56 2.34
C GLU A 247 -4.35 -4.29 2.06
N ILE A 248 -5.17 -3.75 1.14
CA ILE A 248 -6.39 -4.39 0.69
C ILE A 248 -6.09 -5.70 -0.06
N ARG A 249 -5.10 -5.71 -0.98
CA ARG A 249 -4.65 -6.93 -1.68
C ARG A 249 -4.20 -8.01 -0.72
N ASN A 250 -3.47 -7.63 0.32
CA ASN A 250 -3.01 -8.57 1.33
C ASN A 250 -4.17 -9.13 2.16
N CYS A 251 -5.23 -8.36 2.43
CA CYS A 251 -6.47 -8.92 3.01
C CYS A 251 -7.11 -9.96 2.08
N MET A 252 -7.09 -9.73 0.77
CA MET A 252 -7.66 -10.62 -0.24
C MET A 252 -6.76 -11.81 -0.62
N SER A 253 -5.55 -11.86 -0.09
CA SER A 253 -4.57 -12.89 -0.40
C SER A 253 -4.77 -14.13 0.48
N SER A 254 -4.62 -15.30 -0.13
CA SER A 254 -4.52 -16.58 0.59
C SER A 254 -3.31 -16.57 1.55
N PRO A 255 -3.31 -17.40 2.62
CA PRO A 255 -2.14 -17.55 3.48
C PRO A 255 -0.84 -17.81 2.71
N GLU A 256 -0.90 -18.64 1.67
CA GLU A 256 0.22 -19.01 0.81
C GLU A 256 0.72 -17.81 -0.01
N THR A 257 -0.18 -17.03 -0.60
CA THR A 257 0.16 -15.80 -1.34
C THR A 257 0.77 -14.74 -0.43
N ARG A 258 0.22 -14.55 0.78
CA ARG A 258 0.80 -13.62 1.76
C ARG A 258 2.21 -14.05 2.15
N HIS A 259 2.41 -15.35 2.40
CA HIS A 259 3.72 -15.89 2.71
C HIS A 259 4.69 -15.70 1.55
N LEU A 260 4.26 -15.93 0.30
CA LEU A 260 5.07 -15.67 -0.89
C LEU A 260 5.56 -14.21 -0.92
N LEU A 261 4.65 -13.24 -0.94
CA LEU A 261 5.02 -11.82 -1.06
C LEU A 261 5.89 -11.35 0.11
N HIS A 262 5.60 -11.82 1.32
CA HIS A 262 6.43 -11.57 2.49
C HIS A 262 7.83 -12.19 2.34
N SER A 263 7.93 -13.44 1.89
CA SER A 263 9.22 -14.12 1.72
C SER A 263 10.09 -13.45 0.65
N LEU A 264 9.50 -13.02 -0.46
CA LEU A 264 10.21 -12.28 -1.50
C LEU A 264 10.73 -10.94 -0.95
N SER A 265 9.87 -10.16 -0.28
CA SER A 265 10.24 -8.83 0.25
C SER A 265 11.21 -8.89 1.45
N ARG A 266 11.39 -10.07 2.04
CA ARG A 266 12.35 -10.33 3.14
C ARG A 266 13.56 -11.14 2.71
N SER A 267 13.63 -11.55 1.44
CA SER A 267 14.77 -12.31 0.93
C SER A 267 16.07 -11.49 1.07
N PRO A 268 17.21 -12.14 1.42
CA PRO A 268 18.50 -11.45 1.50
C PRO A 268 18.84 -10.70 0.20
N ASP A 269 18.58 -11.32 -0.95
CA ASP A 269 18.86 -10.74 -2.26
C ASP A 269 18.06 -9.45 -2.50
N PHE A 270 16.77 -9.43 -2.15
CA PHE A 270 15.95 -8.21 -2.25
C PHE A 270 16.42 -7.12 -1.29
N LEU A 271 16.74 -7.48 -0.05
CA LEU A 271 17.20 -6.53 0.96
C LEU A 271 18.56 -5.92 0.58
N GLU A 272 19.43 -6.70 -0.06
CA GLU A 272 20.70 -6.24 -0.61
C GLU A 272 20.49 -5.30 -1.81
N ALA A 273 19.78 -5.78 -2.84
CA ALA A 273 19.53 -5.00 -4.06
C ALA A 273 18.80 -3.68 -3.76
N THR A 274 17.85 -3.68 -2.84
CA THR A 274 17.13 -2.46 -2.45
C THR A 274 17.82 -1.67 -1.33
N CYS A 275 18.95 -2.16 -0.80
CA CYS A 275 19.61 -1.62 0.39
C CYS A 275 18.67 -1.43 1.59
N SER A 276 17.68 -2.31 1.74
CA SER A 276 16.66 -2.28 2.81
C SER A 276 15.91 -0.94 2.93
N SER A 277 15.84 -0.15 1.85
CA SER A 277 15.26 1.21 1.90
C SER A 277 13.77 1.28 1.56
N VAL A 278 13.13 0.15 1.25
CA VAL A 278 11.70 0.12 0.87
C VAL A 278 10.81 0.05 2.13
N GLY A 279 9.77 0.87 2.17
CA GLY A 279 8.87 0.98 3.31
C GLY A 279 8.06 -0.29 3.58
N THR A 280 8.05 -0.73 4.84
CA THR A 280 7.45 -2.02 5.24
C THR A 280 6.11 -1.86 5.95
N VAL A 281 5.92 -0.72 6.63
CA VAL A 281 4.73 -0.43 7.46
C VAL A 281 3.46 -0.41 6.63
N ARG A 282 3.56 0.07 5.39
CA ARG A 282 2.46 0.21 4.43
C ARG A 282 2.59 -0.73 3.23
N MET A 283 3.38 -1.80 3.39
CA MET A 283 3.59 -2.86 2.39
C MET A 283 4.14 -2.40 1.04
N GLN A 284 4.88 -1.30 0.97
CA GLN A 284 5.47 -0.86 -0.30
C GLN A 284 6.43 -1.93 -0.85
N ASP A 285 7.13 -2.62 0.05
CA ASP A 285 8.01 -3.75 -0.25
C ASP A 285 7.26 -4.92 -0.90
N GLN A 286 6.07 -5.25 -0.40
CA GLN A 286 5.26 -6.32 -0.97
C GLN A 286 4.57 -5.91 -2.28
N GLU A 287 4.17 -4.64 -2.43
CA GLU A 287 3.62 -4.14 -3.71
C GLU A 287 4.68 -4.23 -4.81
N ILE A 288 5.90 -3.79 -4.52
CA ILE A 288 7.01 -3.83 -5.47
C ILE A 288 7.35 -5.28 -5.87
N ALA A 289 7.37 -6.21 -4.91
CA ALA A 289 7.51 -7.64 -5.22
C ALA A 289 6.32 -8.17 -6.06
N LEU A 290 5.09 -7.73 -5.77
CA LEU A 290 3.90 -8.11 -6.54
C LEU A 290 3.94 -7.57 -7.97
N ARG A 291 4.49 -6.36 -8.20
CA ARG A 291 4.71 -5.82 -9.55
C ARG A 291 5.62 -6.75 -10.36
N PHE A 292 6.73 -7.20 -9.78
CA PHE A 292 7.58 -8.20 -10.43
C PHE A 292 6.79 -9.46 -10.80
N VAL A 293 6.05 -10.02 -9.83
CA VAL A 293 5.26 -11.25 -10.05
C VAL A 293 4.27 -11.06 -11.19
N ALA A 294 3.55 -9.94 -11.23
CA ALA A 294 2.54 -9.63 -12.23
C ALA A 294 3.12 -9.58 -13.65
N PHE A 295 4.20 -8.82 -13.84
CA PHE A 295 4.86 -8.71 -15.14
C PHE A 295 5.55 -10.02 -15.54
N ARG A 296 6.15 -10.74 -14.58
CA ARG A 296 6.75 -12.04 -14.88
C ARG A 296 5.71 -13.08 -15.32
N LEU A 297 4.53 -13.10 -14.70
CA LEU A 297 3.43 -13.97 -15.12
C LEU A 297 2.88 -13.58 -16.50
N ALA A 298 2.83 -12.30 -16.81
CA ALA A 298 2.46 -11.83 -18.15
C ALA A 298 3.45 -12.30 -19.22
N ASP A 299 4.76 -12.19 -18.98
CA ASP A 299 5.81 -12.68 -19.89
C ASP A 299 5.74 -14.21 -20.06
N LEU A 300 5.44 -14.95 -18.99
CA LEU A 300 5.20 -16.39 -19.02
C LEU A 300 3.85 -16.80 -19.61
N LYS A 301 3.04 -15.84 -20.08
CA LYS A 301 1.68 -16.05 -20.62
C LYS A 301 0.74 -16.77 -19.66
N ARG A 302 0.97 -16.59 -18.36
CA ARG A 302 0.11 -17.09 -17.26
C ARG A 302 -0.93 -16.05 -16.83
N GLN A 303 -0.79 -14.81 -17.27
CA GLN A 303 -1.70 -13.71 -17.06
C GLN A 303 -1.84 -12.88 -18.35
N ALA A 304 -2.94 -12.13 -18.48
CA ALA A 304 -3.11 -11.15 -19.55
C ALA A 304 -2.00 -10.08 -19.51
N PRO A 305 -1.62 -9.46 -20.64
CA PRO A 305 -0.64 -8.40 -20.66
C PRO A 305 -1.14 -7.13 -19.96
N TYR A 306 -0.21 -6.28 -19.54
CA TYR A 306 -0.54 -5.00 -18.91
C TYR A 306 -1.25 -4.03 -19.87
N LEU A 307 -2.41 -3.52 -19.46
CA LEU A 307 -3.26 -2.65 -20.28
C LEU A 307 -3.25 -1.16 -19.89
N GLY A 308 -2.51 -0.78 -18.84
CA GLY A 308 -2.41 0.62 -18.39
C GLY A 308 -3.12 0.93 -17.07
N ASN A 309 -3.79 -0.04 -16.44
CA ASN A 309 -4.36 0.10 -15.11
C ASN A 309 -3.60 -0.82 -14.13
N MET A 310 -2.65 -0.24 -13.38
CA MET A 310 -1.77 -0.99 -12.47
C MET A 310 -2.55 -1.63 -11.33
N GLU A 311 -3.57 -0.96 -10.79
CA GLU A 311 -4.36 -1.51 -9.69
C GLU A 311 -5.04 -2.81 -10.10
N ARG A 312 -5.82 -2.76 -11.19
CA ARG A 312 -6.53 -3.93 -11.72
C ARG A 312 -5.58 -5.05 -12.13
N PHE A 313 -4.42 -4.70 -12.68
CA PHE A 313 -3.40 -5.67 -13.08
C PHE A 313 -2.84 -6.45 -11.88
N LEU A 314 -2.53 -5.75 -10.78
CA LEU A 314 -2.05 -6.38 -9.54
C LEU A 314 -3.18 -7.16 -8.84
N ASP A 315 -4.41 -6.69 -8.88
CA ASP A 315 -5.57 -7.39 -8.29
C ASP A 315 -5.82 -8.75 -8.99
N GLN A 316 -5.78 -8.76 -10.33
CA GLN A 316 -5.83 -10.00 -11.13
C GLN A 316 -4.66 -10.93 -10.85
N THR A 317 -3.49 -10.37 -10.55
CA THR A 317 -2.31 -11.14 -10.17
C THR A 317 -2.55 -11.88 -8.86
N ILE A 318 -3.11 -11.22 -7.84
CA ILE A 318 -3.49 -11.85 -6.57
C ILE A 318 -4.46 -13.01 -6.80
N GLU A 319 -5.49 -12.83 -7.64
CA GLU A 319 -6.40 -13.93 -7.96
C GLU A 319 -5.69 -15.12 -8.63
N THR A 320 -4.78 -14.84 -9.56
CA THR A 320 -4.04 -15.86 -10.31
C THR A 320 -3.17 -16.71 -9.38
N ILE A 321 -2.39 -16.06 -8.52
CA ILE A 321 -1.47 -16.74 -7.59
C ILE A 321 -2.20 -17.37 -6.39
N ASN A 322 -3.36 -16.84 -5.99
CA ASN A 322 -4.25 -17.50 -5.02
C ASN A 322 -4.80 -18.85 -5.54
N ARG A 323 -5.09 -18.94 -6.85
CA ARG A 323 -5.67 -20.15 -7.46
C ARG A 323 -4.62 -21.21 -7.78
N ASP A 324 -3.40 -20.82 -8.11
CA ASP A 324 -2.34 -21.75 -8.49
C ASP A 324 -1.01 -21.49 -7.76
N PRO A 325 -0.86 -21.97 -6.51
CA PRO A 325 0.38 -21.84 -5.75
C PRO A 325 1.60 -22.51 -6.39
N ARG A 326 1.42 -23.41 -7.37
CA ARG A 326 2.55 -24.06 -8.08
C ARG A 326 3.34 -23.07 -8.93
N LEU A 327 2.78 -21.89 -9.22
CA LEU A 327 3.50 -20.82 -9.89
C LEU A 327 4.70 -20.32 -9.06
N PHE A 328 4.68 -20.54 -7.74
CA PHE A 328 5.70 -20.00 -6.83
C PHE A 328 7.07 -20.62 -7.09
N ASP A 329 7.10 -21.90 -7.49
CA ASP A 329 8.32 -22.65 -7.83
C ASP A 329 9.11 -22.01 -8.98
N GLN A 330 8.43 -21.26 -9.85
CA GLN A 330 9.05 -20.53 -10.96
C GLN A 330 9.31 -19.06 -10.63
N LEU A 331 8.47 -18.46 -9.79
CA LEU A 331 8.54 -17.04 -9.44
C LEU A 331 9.67 -16.74 -8.45
N VAL A 332 9.83 -17.57 -7.41
CA VAL A 332 10.82 -17.34 -6.35
C VAL A 332 12.26 -17.34 -6.90
N PRO A 333 12.71 -18.39 -7.64
CA PRO A 333 14.09 -18.41 -8.14
C PRO A 333 14.35 -17.30 -9.19
N ALA A 334 13.35 -16.95 -9.99
CA ALA A 334 13.46 -15.87 -10.97
C ALA A 334 13.62 -14.50 -10.29
N PHE A 335 12.90 -14.26 -9.18
CA PHE A 335 13.03 -13.05 -8.39
C PHE A 335 14.40 -12.95 -7.73
N GLU A 336 14.83 -14.00 -7.02
CA GLU A 336 16.12 -14.03 -6.34
C GLU A 336 17.29 -13.84 -7.32
N ARG A 337 17.24 -14.51 -8.48
CA ARG A 337 18.22 -14.29 -9.56
C ARG A 337 18.23 -12.84 -10.04
N SER A 338 17.06 -12.26 -10.29
CA SER A 338 16.96 -10.86 -10.70
C SER A 338 17.56 -9.91 -9.66
N MET A 339 17.29 -10.15 -8.36
CA MET A 339 17.81 -9.30 -7.30
C MET A 339 19.34 -9.41 -7.22
N ARG A 340 19.91 -10.61 -7.32
CA ARG A 340 21.37 -10.81 -7.38
C ARG A 340 22.01 -10.16 -8.60
N ASN A 341 21.40 -10.32 -9.78
CA ASN A 341 21.85 -9.65 -11.00
C ASN A 341 21.81 -8.12 -10.85
N SER A 342 20.74 -7.60 -10.23
CA SER A 342 20.58 -6.16 -9.99
C SER A 342 21.60 -5.62 -8.99
N ALA A 343 21.86 -6.35 -7.90
CA ALA A 343 22.87 -6.00 -6.91
C ALA A 343 24.27 -5.98 -7.54
N HIS A 344 24.60 -6.98 -8.37
CA HIS A 344 25.89 -7.03 -9.07
C HIS A 344 26.06 -5.87 -10.06
N LEU A 345 25.07 -5.62 -10.91
CA LEU A 345 25.19 -4.62 -12.00
C LEU A 345 25.09 -3.17 -11.52
N PHE A 346 24.35 -2.90 -10.46
CA PHE A 346 24.05 -1.53 -10.01
C PHE A 346 24.55 -1.20 -8.60
N GLY A 347 24.89 -2.20 -7.79
CA GLY A 347 25.26 -2.01 -6.39
C GLY A 347 24.22 -1.22 -5.62
N ALA A 348 24.69 -0.23 -4.86
CA ALA A 348 23.83 0.64 -4.05
C ALA A 348 22.90 1.57 -4.86
N PHE A 349 23.04 1.61 -6.18
CA PHE A 349 22.24 2.43 -7.10
C PHE A 349 21.10 1.66 -7.77
N ALA A 350 20.94 0.36 -7.49
CA ALA A 350 19.90 -0.45 -8.10
C ALA A 350 18.51 0.19 -7.93
N PHE A 351 17.75 0.24 -9.02
CA PHE A 351 16.38 0.75 -9.09
C PHE A 351 16.20 2.21 -8.65
N ARG A 352 17.23 3.04 -8.81
CA ARG A 352 17.20 4.46 -8.43
C ARG A 352 17.41 5.36 -9.63
N LYS A 353 16.68 6.48 -9.66
CA LYS A 353 16.83 7.53 -10.67
C LYS A 353 18.07 8.37 -10.33
N CYS A 354 19.23 7.89 -10.75
CA CYS A 354 20.53 8.52 -10.56
C CYS A 354 20.91 9.38 -11.76
N SER A 355 21.59 10.49 -11.49
CA SER A 355 22.34 11.30 -12.46
C SER A 355 23.85 11.11 -12.24
N PRO A 356 24.74 11.54 -13.15
CA PRO A 356 26.18 11.43 -12.95
C PRO A 356 26.68 12.08 -11.65
N GLN A 357 26.00 13.13 -11.17
CA GLN A 357 26.32 13.81 -9.92
C GLN A 357 26.01 12.95 -8.68
N ASP A 358 25.01 12.08 -8.78
CA ASP A 358 24.60 11.19 -7.68
C ASP A 358 25.58 10.01 -7.48
N LEU A 359 26.48 9.77 -8.44
CA LEU A 359 27.51 8.73 -8.38
C LEU A 359 28.79 9.20 -7.69
N LEU A 360 28.92 10.51 -7.42
CA LEU A 360 30.11 11.06 -6.78
C LEU A 360 30.19 10.67 -5.29
N PRO A 361 31.40 10.44 -4.75
CA PRO A 361 31.57 10.14 -3.33
C PRO A 361 30.96 11.21 -2.43
N GLY A 362 30.13 10.78 -1.48
CA GLY A 362 29.45 11.68 -0.54
C GLY A 362 28.09 12.21 -1.03
N ALA A 363 27.67 11.90 -2.25
CA ALA A 363 26.32 12.19 -2.71
C ALA A 363 25.27 11.44 -1.87
N ARG A 364 24.11 12.09 -1.65
CA ARG A 364 23.01 11.47 -0.92
C ARG A 364 22.32 10.43 -1.80
N ARG A 365 22.13 9.22 -1.27
CA ARG A 365 21.41 8.14 -1.95
C ARG A 365 19.99 8.58 -2.35
N ARG A 366 19.64 8.34 -3.61
CA ARG A 366 18.32 8.60 -4.19
C ARG A 366 17.28 7.57 -3.70
N LEU A 367 16.01 7.95 -3.77
CA LEU A 367 14.89 7.07 -3.43
C LEU A 367 14.74 5.95 -4.47
N MET A 368 14.16 4.83 -4.02
CA MET A 368 13.76 3.73 -4.88
C MET A 368 12.67 4.18 -5.84
N ASN A 369 12.81 3.86 -7.12
CA ASN A 369 11.86 4.20 -8.16
C ASN A 369 11.07 2.96 -8.60
N ASN A 370 9.74 3.02 -8.52
CA ASN A 370 8.86 1.88 -8.82
C ASN A 370 8.95 1.43 -10.28
N SER A 371 9.09 2.36 -11.23
CA SER A 371 9.21 2.05 -12.66
C SER A 371 10.51 1.31 -12.94
N LEU A 372 11.63 1.87 -12.47
CA LEU A 372 12.95 1.24 -12.60
C LEU A 372 13.00 -0.13 -11.90
N PHE A 373 12.39 -0.27 -10.72
CA PHE A 373 12.26 -1.60 -10.11
C PHE A 373 11.52 -2.56 -11.03
N THR A 374 10.32 -2.17 -11.47
CA THR A 374 9.43 -3.02 -12.26
C THR A 374 10.11 -3.49 -13.54
N THR A 375 10.77 -2.59 -14.27
CA THR A 375 11.39 -2.91 -15.56
C THR A 375 12.65 -3.74 -15.39
N TRP A 376 13.61 -3.28 -14.58
CA TRP A 376 14.90 -3.95 -14.42
C TRP A 376 14.76 -5.29 -13.72
N SER A 377 13.88 -5.40 -12.72
CA SER A 377 13.70 -6.68 -12.03
C SER A 377 13.19 -7.76 -12.99
N VAL A 378 12.20 -7.43 -13.81
CA VAL A 378 11.62 -8.38 -14.77
C VAL A 378 12.61 -8.72 -15.89
N VAL A 379 13.29 -7.73 -16.47
CA VAL A 379 14.27 -7.97 -17.56
C VAL A 379 15.47 -8.79 -17.06
N LEU A 380 16.01 -8.49 -15.88
CA LEU A 380 17.15 -9.22 -15.33
C LEU A 380 16.79 -10.60 -14.79
N ALA A 381 15.50 -10.91 -14.57
CA ALA A 381 15.07 -12.28 -14.29
C ALA A 381 15.21 -13.20 -15.50
N GLU A 382 15.30 -12.66 -16.72
CA GLU A 382 15.50 -13.42 -17.96
C GLU A 382 16.97 -13.70 -18.26
N ARG A 383 17.90 -13.08 -17.50
CA ARG A 383 19.34 -13.23 -17.71
C ARG A 383 19.91 -14.25 -16.74
N ASP A 384 20.72 -15.15 -17.29
CA ASP A 384 21.46 -16.10 -16.47
C ASP A 384 22.55 -15.37 -15.68
N GLU A 385 22.71 -15.80 -14.44
CA GLU A 385 23.61 -15.13 -13.50
C GLU A 385 25.08 -15.28 -13.92
N GLU A 386 25.42 -16.36 -14.62
CA GLU A 386 26.77 -16.58 -15.15
C GLU A 386 27.14 -15.52 -16.19
N ASP A 387 26.23 -15.21 -17.11
CA ASP A 387 26.44 -14.18 -18.14
C ASP A 387 26.56 -12.79 -17.49
N VAL A 388 25.68 -12.47 -16.54
CA VAL A 388 25.70 -11.18 -15.83
C VAL A 388 27.00 -10.99 -15.04
N ARG A 389 27.54 -12.06 -14.44
CA ARG A 389 28.81 -12.01 -13.70
C ARG A 389 30.04 -11.75 -14.58
N THR A 390 29.94 -11.93 -15.90
CA THR A 390 31.02 -11.55 -16.83
C THR A 390 31.15 -10.04 -16.99
N VAL A 391 30.07 -9.30 -16.70
CA VAL A 391 30.03 -7.84 -16.74
C VAL A 391 30.65 -7.27 -15.45
N GLU A 392 31.41 -6.18 -15.59
CA GLU A 392 32.01 -5.49 -14.44
C GLU A 392 30.94 -5.05 -13.44
N ALA A 393 31.17 -5.31 -12.15
CA ALA A 393 30.25 -4.96 -11.07
C ALA A 393 30.02 -3.44 -11.03
N GLU A 394 28.79 -3.04 -10.72
CA GLU A 394 28.32 -1.64 -10.64
C GLU A 394 28.42 -0.81 -11.94
N SER A 395 28.85 -1.42 -13.06
CA SER A 395 29.05 -0.72 -14.34
C SER A 395 27.76 -0.12 -14.91
N PHE A 396 26.59 -0.71 -14.62
CA PHE A 396 25.32 -0.21 -15.12
C PHE A 396 24.83 1.04 -14.37
N ALA A 397 25.36 1.35 -13.18
CA ALA A 397 24.99 2.57 -12.46
C ALA A 397 25.36 3.84 -13.27
N GLY A 398 26.58 3.86 -13.84
CA GLY A 398 27.05 4.92 -14.73
C GLY A 398 26.26 4.96 -16.05
N LEU A 399 26.00 3.79 -16.62
CA LEU A 399 25.24 3.64 -17.86
C LEU A 399 23.83 4.25 -17.74
N ILE A 400 23.08 3.87 -16.69
CA ILE A 400 21.73 4.38 -16.49
C ILE A 400 21.72 5.86 -16.13
N ALA A 401 22.71 6.33 -15.36
CA ALA A 401 22.84 7.75 -15.08
C ALA A 401 23.04 8.57 -16.36
N HIS A 402 23.83 8.07 -17.32
CA HIS A 402 24.01 8.71 -18.62
C HIS A 402 22.74 8.64 -19.49
N GLU A 403 22.10 7.47 -19.58
CA GLU A 403 20.87 7.31 -20.37
C GLU A 403 19.74 8.21 -19.84
N LEU A 404 19.58 8.32 -18.52
CA LEU A 404 18.57 9.21 -17.92
C LEU A 404 18.88 10.70 -18.11
N ASP A 405 20.14 11.08 -18.29
CA ASP A 405 20.55 12.48 -18.53
C ASP A 405 20.43 12.85 -20.02
N SER A 406 20.68 11.90 -20.92
CA SER A 406 20.71 12.12 -22.37
C SER A 406 19.40 11.81 -23.10
N ASP A 407 18.55 10.93 -22.55
CA ASP A 407 17.27 10.53 -23.12
C ASP A 407 16.10 11.05 -22.28
N ALA A 408 15.53 12.17 -22.71
CA ALA A 408 14.39 12.81 -22.06
C ALA A 408 13.15 11.90 -22.02
N ASP A 409 12.90 11.09 -23.06
CA ASP A 409 11.76 10.17 -23.09
C ASP A 409 11.95 9.06 -22.04
N TYR A 410 13.18 8.58 -21.85
CA TYR A 410 13.48 7.58 -20.83
C TYR A 410 13.33 8.18 -19.43
N TYR A 411 13.90 9.36 -19.20
CA TYR A 411 13.73 10.11 -17.95
C TYR A 411 12.26 10.30 -17.60
N ASP A 412 11.45 10.76 -18.55
CA ASP A 412 10.02 11.00 -18.35
C ASP A 412 9.25 9.71 -18.09
N SER A 413 9.60 8.62 -18.77
CA SER A 413 8.94 7.33 -18.62
C SER A 413 9.09 6.71 -17.22
N VAL A 414 10.15 7.09 -16.48
CA VAL A 414 10.41 6.63 -15.11
C VAL A 414 10.10 7.69 -14.05
N SER A 415 9.73 8.91 -14.45
CA SER A 415 9.47 10.04 -13.55
C SER A 415 7.99 10.38 -13.43
N PHE A 416 7.26 10.37 -14.55
CA PHE A 416 5.87 10.80 -14.62
C PHE A 416 5.02 9.77 -15.34
N GLY A 417 3.76 9.59 -14.93
CA GLY A 417 2.88 8.61 -15.58
C GLY A 417 3.53 7.23 -15.63
N THR A 418 4.23 6.82 -14.57
CA THR A 418 5.07 5.62 -14.55
C THR A 418 4.29 4.33 -14.70
N ASN A 419 2.97 4.37 -14.50
CA ASN A 419 2.07 3.26 -14.80
C ASN A 419 1.41 3.39 -16.19
N ASP A 420 1.59 4.48 -16.95
CA ASP A 420 1.10 4.57 -18.33
C ASP A 420 1.70 3.45 -19.18
N ARG A 421 0.87 2.80 -19.97
CA ARG A 421 1.27 1.64 -20.77
C ARG A 421 2.37 1.97 -21.77
N ARG A 422 2.34 3.15 -22.41
CA ARG A 422 3.34 3.51 -23.43
C ARG A 422 4.68 3.82 -22.78
N ARG A 423 4.66 4.58 -21.69
CA ARG A 423 5.85 4.94 -20.91
C ARG A 423 6.53 3.71 -20.31
N LEU A 424 5.76 2.85 -19.65
CA LEU A 424 6.30 1.63 -19.06
C LEU A 424 6.86 0.69 -20.14
N ARG A 425 6.20 0.58 -21.30
CA ARG A 425 6.72 -0.18 -22.45
C ARG A 425 8.06 0.39 -22.94
N TYR A 426 8.18 1.72 -23.06
CA TYR A 426 9.44 2.36 -23.46
C TYR A 426 10.57 2.04 -22.47
N ALA A 427 10.30 2.15 -21.17
CA ALA A 427 11.26 1.80 -20.12
C ALA A 427 11.69 0.32 -20.18
N PHE A 428 10.75 -0.60 -20.48
CA PHE A 428 11.07 -2.00 -20.74
C PHE A 428 11.94 -2.21 -21.99
N GLU A 429 11.62 -1.54 -23.10
CA GLU A 429 12.39 -1.60 -24.34
C GLU A 429 13.84 -1.12 -24.11
N LYS A 430 14.01 -0.01 -23.39
CA LYS A 430 15.33 0.50 -22.99
C LYS A 430 16.12 -0.48 -22.12
N ALA A 431 15.52 -1.01 -21.06
CA ALA A 431 16.19 -1.99 -20.21
C ALA A 431 16.63 -3.23 -20.99
N ARG A 432 15.77 -3.74 -21.90
CA ARG A 432 16.11 -4.89 -22.76
C ARG A 432 17.22 -4.58 -23.75
N ALA A 433 17.21 -3.39 -24.37
CA ALA A 433 18.25 -2.97 -25.31
C ALA A 433 19.62 -2.90 -24.64
N LEU A 434 19.71 -2.25 -23.48
CA LEU A 434 20.96 -2.14 -22.71
C LEU A 434 21.47 -3.51 -22.25
N CYS A 435 20.58 -4.40 -21.80
CA CYS A 435 20.97 -5.77 -21.50
C CYS A 435 21.52 -6.50 -22.73
N ALA A 436 20.89 -6.35 -23.90
CA ALA A 436 21.35 -7.02 -25.12
C ALA A 436 22.67 -6.46 -25.67
N GLU A 437 22.99 -5.20 -25.37
CA GLU A 437 24.25 -4.56 -25.78
C GLU A 437 25.43 -4.92 -24.87
N HIS A 438 25.18 -5.05 -23.57
CA HIS A 438 26.25 -5.15 -22.57
C HIS A 438 26.34 -6.50 -21.84
N ILE A 439 25.32 -7.35 -21.91
CA ILE A 439 25.30 -8.69 -21.30
C ILE A 439 25.33 -9.71 -22.45
N GLY A 440 26.41 -10.50 -22.49
CA GLY A 440 26.73 -11.46 -23.55
C GLY A 440 25.70 -12.55 -23.77
#